data_AF-A0A5A5RJT0-F1
#
_entry.id   AF-A0A5A5RJT0-F1
#
_cell.length_a   1.000
_cell.length_b   1.000
_cell.length_c   1.000
_cell.angle_alpha   90.00
_cell.angle_beta   90.00
_cell.angle_gamma   90.00
#
_symmetry.space_group_name_H-M   'P 1'
#
loop_
_entity.id
_entity.type
_entity.pdbx_description
1 polymer ?
#
loop_
_entity_poly.entity_id
_entity_poly.type
_entity_poly.pdbx_seq_one_letter_code
_entity_poly.pdbx_strand_id
1 'polypeptide(L)'
;MKLTIMGILSGVAFANLGISGIAEAFQLIPSGLSPGNQYRLVFVTDGTIQATSTDINTYNTFVDNEAHTSTILNDAFTNVGIDPASKLNGA
;
A
#
# COMPACT_ATOMS: atom_id res chain seq x y z
N MET A 1 -30.53 -12.21 26.25
CA MET A 1 -29.98 -11.67 27.51
C MET A 1 -30.08 -10.15 27.44
N LYS A 2 -30.63 -9.50 28.47
CA LYS A 2 -30.89 -8.05 28.51
C LYS A 2 -29.67 -7.38 29.13
N LEU A 3 -28.90 -6.60 28.38
CA LEU A 3 -27.77 -5.82 28.91
C LEU A 3 -28.31 -4.54 29.57
N THR A 4 -28.24 -4.50 30.90
CA THR A 4 -28.62 -3.32 31.69
C THR A 4 -27.41 -2.41 31.81
N ILE A 5 -27.41 -1.29 31.09
CA ILE A 5 -26.45 -0.19 31.25
C ILE A 5 -26.91 0.64 32.45
N MET A 6 -26.36 0.36 33.63
CA MET A 6 -26.51 1.21 34.83
C MET A 6 -25.14 1.73 35.23
N GLY A 7 -24.97 3.06 35.14
CA GLY A 7 -23.84 3.76 35.75
C GLY A 7 -22.95 4.52 34.79
N ILE A 8 -23.49 5.58 34.17
CA ILE A 8 -22.70 6.75 33.75
C ILE A 8 -23.51 8.02 34.06
N LEU A 9 -23.77 8.27 35.35
CA LEU A 9 -23.88 9.64 35.85
C LEU A 9 -22.43 10.11 36.05
N SER A 10 -22.01 11.13 35.31
CA SER A 10 -20.68 11.75 35.28
C SER A 10 -19.66 11.09 34.34
N GLY A 11 -19.43 11.72 33.18
CA GLY A 11 -18.31 11.42 32.30
C GLY A 11 -18.73 11.15 30.86
N VAL A 12 -18.75 12.19 30.04
CA VAL A 12 -18.76 12.04 28.59
C VAL A 12 -17.42 11.43 28.14
N ALA A 13 -17.43 10.20 27.66
CA ALA A 13 -16.52 9.72 26.62
C ALA A 13 -16.97 8.33 26.14
N PHE A 14 -17.82 8.35 25.11
CA PHE A 14 -17.78 7.30 24.09
C PHE A 14 -16.40 7.38 23.43
N ALA A 15 -15.53 6.40 23.64
CA ALA A 15 -14.30 6.30 22.88
C ALA A 15 -13.95 4.84 22.58
N ASN A 16 -14.33 4.45 21.37
CA ASN A 16 -13.67 3.49 20.49
C ASN A 16 -13.44 2.08 21.05
N LEU A 17 -14.44 1.22 20.83
CA LEU A 17 -14.20 -0.20 20.56
C LEU A 17 -13.36 -0.27 19.28
N GLY A 18 -12.03 -0.39 19.44
CA GLY A 18 -11.08 -0.53 18.36
C GLY A 18 -11.38 -1.79 17.57
N ILE A 19 -11.94 -1.63 16.38
CA ILE A 19 -11.92 -2.66 15.35
C ILE A 19 -10.45 -2.75 14.92
N SER A 20 -9.72 -3.73 15.44
CA SER A 20 -8.42 -4.09 14.91
C SER A 20 -8.64 -4.63 13.51
N GLY A 21 -8.48 -3.78 12.50
CA GLY A 21 -8.33 -4.25 11.13
C GLY A 21 -7.17 -5.22 11.11
N ILE A 22 -7.40 -6.44 10.62
CA ILE A 22 -6.31 -7.31 10.20
C ILE A 22 -5.61 -6.59 9.05
N ALA A 23 -4.47 -5.96 9.35
CA ALA A 23 -3.56 -5.52 8.31
C ALA A 23 -2.93 -6.79 7.74
N GLU A 24 -3.45 -7.25 6.60
CA GLU A 24 -2.78 -8.27 5.80
C GLU A 24 -1.41 -7.69 5.41
N ALA A 25 -0.34 -8.21 6.01
CA ALA A 25 1.01 -7.76 5.69
C ALA A 25 1.33 -8.21 4.26
N PHE A 26 1.52 -7.24 3.36
CA PHE A 26 1.98 -7.53 2.01
C PHE A 26 3.42 -8.06 2.07
N GLN A 27 3.59 -9.35 1.81
CA GLN A 27 4.88 -10.01 1.79
C GLN A 27 5.58 -9.72 0.45
N LEU A 28 6.57 -8.83 0.48
CA LEU A 28 7.30 -8.40 -0.72
C LEU A 28 8.13 -9.52 -1.36
N ILE A 29 8.62 -10.47 -0.55
CA ILE A 29 9.49 -11.56 -1.01
C ILE A 29 8.65 -12.85 -1.16
N PRO A 30 8.50 -13.40 -2.38
CA PRO A 30 7.81 -14.68 -2.57
C PRO A 30 8.41 -15.79 -1.70
N SER A 31 7.54 -16.61 -1.11
CA SER A 31 7.98 -17.74 -0.31
C SER A 31 8.63 -18.82 -1.17
N GLY A 32 9.56 -19.57 -0.57
CA GLY A 32 10.24 -20.69 -1.26
C GLY A 32 11.37 -20.26 -2.21
N LEU A 33 11.76 -18.99 -2.23
CA LEU A 33 12.95 -18.55 -2.95
C LEU A 33 14.23 -18.95 -2.19
N SER A 34 15.15 -19.60 -2.88
CA SER A 34 16.50 -19.85 -2.35
C SER A 34 17.33 -18.56 -2.39
N PRO A 35 18.34 -18.41 -1.51
CA PRO A 35 19.28 -17.30 -1.61
C PRO A 35 19.89 -17.19 -3.02
N GLY A 36 19.87 -16.00 -3.60
CA GLY A 36 20.35 -15.75 -4.97
C GLY A 36 19.28 -15.88 -6.07
N ASN A 37 18.07 -16.33 -5.75
CA ASN A 37 16.97 -16.32 -6.72
C ASN A 37 16.51 -14.89 -7.01
N GLN A 38 16.27 -14.61 -8.29
CA GLN A 38 15.69 -13.34 -8.74
C GLN A 38 14.17 -13.49 -8.87
N TYR A 39 13.45 -12.42 -8.53
CA TYR A 39 12.01 -12.33 -8.73
C TYR A 39 11.65 -10.93 -9.25
N ARG A 40 10.48 -10.82 -9.89
CA ARG A 40 9.91 -9.55 -10.33
C ARG A 40 8.55 -9.37 -9.67
N LEU A 41 8.34 -8.19 -9.12
CA LEU A 41 7.04 -7.76 -8.64
C LEU A 41 6.33 -7.02 -9.77
N VAL A 42 5.09 -7.41 -10.04
CA VAL A 42 4.23 -6.77 -11.02
C VAL A 42 2.91 -6.48 -10.34
N PHE A 43 2.48 -5.24 -10.43
CA PHE A 43 1.19 -4.76 -9.94
C PHE A 43 0.47 -4.07 -11.09
N VAL A 44 -0.86 -3.95 -10.95
CA VAL A 44 -1.72 -3.26 -11.90
C VAL A 44 -2.38 -2.11 -11.17
N THR A 45 -2.37 -0.93 -11.79
CA THR A 45 -3.09 0.25 -11.30
C THR A 45 -4.46 0.32 -12.00
N ASP A 46 -5.44 0.95 -11.37
CA ASP A 46 -6.81 1.09 -11.90
C ASP A 46 -7.05 2.40 -12.65
N GLY A 47 -6.13 3.36 -12.56
CA GLY A 47 -6.20 4.62 -13.27
C GLY A 47 -6.32 4.48 -14.79
N THR A 48 -6.96 5.46 -15.42
CA THR A 48 -7.13 5.52 -16.88
C THR A 48 -6.49 6.78 -17.46
N ILE A 49 -5.74 6.63 -18.55
CA ILE A 49 -5.14 7.72 -19.33
C ILE A 49 -5.50 7.58 -20.82
N GLN A 50 -5.60 8.72 -21.52
CA GLN A 50 -5.80 8.72 -22.98
C GLN A 50 -4.52 8.27 -23.71
N ALA A 51 -4.65 7.27 -24.59
CA ALA A 51 -3.52 6.68 -25.32
C ALA A 51 -3.13 7.47 -26.59
N THR A 52 -2.94 8.79 -26.47
CA THR A 52 -2.67 9.70 -27.60
C THR A 52 -1.21 10.13 -27.75
N SER A 53 -0.37 9.86 -26.75
CA SER A 53 1.05 10.25 -26.75
C SER A 53 1.89 9.27 -27.54
N THR A 54 2.84 9.78 -28.31
CA THR A 54 3.89 8.96 -28.95
C THR A 54 5.11 8.76 -28.05
N ASP A 55 5.16 9.43 -26.89
CA ASP A 55 6.27 9.34 -25.93
C ASP A 55 5.95 8.38 -24.78
N ILE A 56 6.74 7.32 -24.66
CA ILE A 56 6.59 6.28 -23.62
C ILE A 56 6.73 6.85 -22.20
N ASN A 57 7.48 7.94 -22.03
CA ASN A 57 7.69 8.57 -20.72
C ASN A 57 6.38 9.14 -20.14
N THR A 58 5.41 9.46 -21.00
CA THR A 58 4.07 9.88 -20.58
C THR A 58 3.38 8.77 -19.79
N TYR A 59 3.42 7.55 -20.32
CA TYR A 59 2.77 6.38 -19.70
C TYR A 59 3.53 5.87 -18.49
N ASN A 60 4.87 5.87 -18.53
CA ASN A 60 5.70 5.52 -17.37
C ASN A 60 5.44 6.46 -16.20
N THR A 61 5.44 7.78 -16.45
CA THR A 61 5.14 8.77 -15.42
C THR A 61 3.73 8.58 -14.84
N PHE A 62 2.75 8.21 -15.69
CA PHE A 62 1.40 7.92 -15.23
C PHE A 62 1.36 6.72 -14.27
N VAL A 63 1.91 5.56 -14.66
CA VAL A 63 1.89 4.37 -13.80
C VAL A 63 2.73 4.54 -12.53
N ASP A 64 3.86 5.26 -12.61
CA ASP A 64 4.67 5.57 -11.44
C ASP A 64 3.89 6.42 -10.44
N ASN A 65 3.24 7.49 -10.91
CA ASN A 65 2.44 8.35 -10.05
C ASN A 65 1.29 7.59 -9.39
N GLU A 66 0.58 6.74 -10.14
CA GLU A 66 -0.50 5.90 -9.61
C GLU A 66 0.03 4.92 -8.55
N ALA A 67 1.16 4.24 -8.82
CA ALA A 67 1.77 3.30 -7.89
C ALA A 67 2.16 3.97 -6.55
N HIS A 68 2.65 5.21 -6.60
CA HIS A 68 3.06 5.97 -5.41
C HIS A 68 1.88 6.36 -4.50
N THR A 69 0.63 6.27 -4.98
CA THR A 69 -0.55 6.48 -4.12
C THR A 69 -0.83 5.29 -3.20
N SER A 70 -0.26 4.12 -3.49
CA SER A 70 -0.49 2.91 -2.70
C SER A 70 0.36 2.91 -1.43
N THR A 71 -0.30 3.06 -0.27
CA THR A 71 0.34 2.97 1.04
C THR A 71 1.00 1.61 1.26
N ILE A 72 0.35 0.53 0.81
CA ILE A 72 0.86 -0.84 0.96
C ILE A 72 2.18 -1.04 0.18
N LEU A 73 2.26 -0.54 -1.05
CA LEU A 73 3.48 -0.66 -1.85
C LEU A 73 4.61 0.19 -1.26
N ASN A 74 4.32 1.43 -0.86
CA ASN A 74 5.28 2.33 -0.25
C ASN A 74 5.87 1.76 1.06
N ASP A 75 5.02 1.21 1.93
CA ASP A 75 5.45 0.58 3.17
C ASP A 75 6.33 -0.64 2.89
N ALA A 76 5.91 -1.49 1.95
CA ALA A 76 6.65 -2.70 1.60
C ALA A 76 8.05 -2.41 1.05
N PHE A 77 8.19 -1.41 0.17
CA PHE A 77 9.48 -1.00 -0.37
C PHE A 77 10.38 -0.38 0.72
N THR A 78 9.83 0.51 1.54
CA THR A 78 10.57 1.13 2.65
C THR A 78 11.10 0.08 3.62
N ASN A 79 10.30 -0.95 3.93
CA ASN A 79 10.67 -2.05 4.84
C ASN A 79 11.86 -2.89 4.34
N VAL A 80 12.11 -2.93 3.02
CA VAL A 80 13.28 -3.61 2.44
C VAL A 80 14.41 -2.65 2.05
N GLY A 81 14.32 -1.38 2.46
CA GLY A 81 15.33 -0.36 2.17
C GLY A 81 15.36 0.11 0.72
N ILE A 82 14.27 -0.08 -0.03
CA ILE A 82 14.08 0.47 -1.37
C ILE A 82 13.30 1.77 -1.25
N ASP A 83 13.83 2.87 -1.76
CA ASP A 83 13.11 4.16 -1.79
C ASP A 83 12.06 4.14 -2.92
N PRO A 84 10.76 4.11 -2.59
CA PRO A 84 9.70 4.12 -3.60
C PRO A 84 9.68 5.42 -4.42
N ALA A 85 10.22 6.53 -3.90
CA ALA A 85 10.27 7.81 -4.61
C ALA A 85 11.52 7.97 -5.50
N SER A 86 12.47 7.03 -5.44
CA SER A 86 13.66 7.10 -6.26
C SER A 86 13.30 6.86 -7.73
N LYS A 87 13.24 7.93 -8.51
CA LYS A 87 13.23 7.80 -9.97
C LYS A 87 14.55 7.12 -10.35
N LEU A 88 14.49 5.97 -11.02
CA LEU A 88 15.65 5.38 -11.68
C LEU A 88 16.33 6.49 -12.47
N ASN A 89 17.50 6.92 -12.00
CA ASN A 89 18.21 8.05 -12.58
C ASN A 89 18.78 7.60 -13.93
N GLY A 90 18.02 7.85 -15.00
CA GLY A 90 18.44 7.68 -16.38
C GLY A 90 18.50 6.23 -16.86
N ALA A 91 17.63 5.92 -17.81
CA ALA A 91 17.92 5.02 -18.92
C ALA A 91 17.38 5.64 -20.20
#